data_AF-A0ABD0NSW2-F1
#
_entry.id   AF-A0ABD0NSW2-F1
#
_cell.length_a   1.000
_cell.length_b   1.000
_cell.length_c   1.000
_cell.angle_alpha   90.00
_cell.angle_beta   90.00
_cell.angle_gamma   90.00
#
_symmetry.space_group_name_H-M   'P 1'
#
loop_
_entity.id
_entity.type
_entity.pdbx_description
1 polymer ?
#
loop_
_entity_poly.entity_id
_entity_poly.type
_entity_poly.pdbx_seq_one_letter_code
_entity_poly.pdbx_strand_id
1 'polypeptide(L)'
;GHPELDNLRRSYYSYLMETNQNEKAGEVKENEGDFTGAVNLYLKAGLPAKAAWLAMSRDELLASHDVISRITAALIKGEFYER
;
A
#
# COMPACT_ATOMS: atom_id res chain seq x y z
N GLY A 1 -9.81 -23.96 7.16
CA GLY A 1 -9.96 -22.80 6.26
C GLY A 1 -10.79 -23.24 5.07
N HIS A 2 -11.69 -22.39 4.59
CA HIS A 2 -12.53 -22.68 3.42
C HIS A 2 -11.75 -22.34 2.14
N PRO A 3 -11.30 -23.33 1.34
CA PRO A 3 -10.45 -23.07 0.17
C PRO A 3 -11.14 -22.21 -0.91
N GLU A 4 -12.47 -22.24 -0.96
CA GLU A 4 -13.28 -21.42 -1.85
C GLU A 4 -13.18 -19.92 -1.51
N LEU A 5 -13.08 -19.59 -0.22
CA LEU A 5 -12.91 -18.21 0.26
C LEU A 5 -11.54 -17.66 -0.11
N ASP A 6 -10.49 -18.48 -0.05
CA ASP A 6 -9.13 -18.06 -0.42
C ASP A 6 -8.99 -17.88 -1.94
N ASN A 7 -9.64 -18.73 -2.73
CA ASN A 7 -9.75 -18.54 -4.17
C ASN A 7 -10.49 -17.25 -4.51
N LEU A 8 -11.61 -16.95 -3.84
CA LEU A 8 -12.36 -15.72 -4.07
C LEU A 8 -11.54 -14.47 -3.74
N ARG A 9 -10.78 -14.48 -2.62
CA ARG A 9 -9.89 -13.38 -2.25
C ARG A 9 -8.83 -13.12 -3.32
N ARG A 10 -8.19 -14.16 -3.85
CA ARG A 10 -7.21 -14.02 -4.94
C ARG A 10 -7.83 -13.49 -6.21
N SER A 11 -8.96 -14.04 -6.64
CA SER A 11 -9.67 -13.57 -7.85
C SER A 11 -10.08 -12.10 -7.71
N TYR A 12 -10.55 -11.68 -6.54
CA TYR A 12 -10.88 -10.29 -6.26
C TYR A 12 -9.63 -9.39 -6.33
N TYR A 13 -8.53 -9.79 -5.70
CA TYR A 13 -7.28 -9.03 -5.76
C TYR A 13 -6.77 -8.90 -7.21
N SER A 14 -6.78 -9.98 -7.99
CA SER A 14 -6.40 -9.94 -9.42
C SER A 14 -7.25 -8.94 -10.20
N TYR A 15 -8.56 -8.95 -10.00
CA TYR A 15 -9.47 -7.98 -10.63
C TYR A 15 -9.12 -6.53 -10.28
N LEU A 16 -8.81 -6.25 -9.00
CA LEU A 16 -8.39 -4.89 -8.59
C LEU A 16 -7.09 -4.46 -9.29
N MET A 17 -6.14 -5.36 -9.46
CA MET A 17 -4.89 -5.07 -10.15
C MET A 17 -5.11 -4.84 -11.65
N GLU A 18 -5.89 -5.69 -12.31
CA GLU A 18 -6.23 -5.57 -13.74
C GLU A 18 -6.96 -4.25 -14.07
N THR A 19 -7.79 -3.78 -13.14
CA THR A 19 -8.55 -2.53 -13.27
C THR A 19 -7.82 -1.31 -12.70
N ASN A 20 -6.54 -1.44 -12.33
CA ASN A 20 -5.71 -0.39 -11.74
C ASN A 20 -6.28 0.24 -10.45
N GLN A 21 -7.11 -0.49 -9.70
CA GLN A 21 -7.63 -0.08 -8.40
C GLN A 21 -6.59 -0.28 -7.29
N ASN A 22 -5.43 0.37 -7.45
CA ASN A 22 -4.25 0.19 -6.59
C ASN A 22 -4.53 0.53 -5.12
N GLU A 23 -5.36 1.55 -4.82
CA GLU A 23 -5.74 1.85 -3.44
C GLU A 23 -6.46 0.67 -2.77
N LYS A 24 -7.47 0.12 -3.46
CA LYS A 24 -8.26 -0.98 -2.92
C LYS A 24 -7.43 -2.25 -2.79
N ALA A 25 -6.54 -2.50 -3.76
CA ALA A 25 -5.57 -3.59 -3.68
C ALA A 25 -4.64 -3.41 -2.46
N GLY A 26 -4.24 -2.17 -2.15
CA GLY A 26 -3.45 -1.83 -0.97
C GLY A 26 -4.17 -2.17 0.33
N GLU A 27 -5.45 -1.82 0.43
CA GLU A 27 -6.28 -2.18 1.60
C GLU A 27 -6.39 -3.69 1.79
N VAL A 28 -6.50 -4.46 0.69
CA VAL A 28 -6.49 -5.93 0.78
C VAL A 28 -5.17 -6.42 1.38
N LYS A 29 -4.03 -5.87 0.93
CA LYS A 29 -2.70 -6.22 1.48
C LYS A 29 -2.53 -5.83 2.93
N GLU A 30 -3.03 -4.67 3.32
CA GLU A 30 -3.00 -4.21 4.71
C GLU A 30 -3.81 -5.15 5.63
N ASN A 31 -5.00 -5.58 5.19
CA ASN A 31 -5.81 -6.56 5.92
C ASN A 31 -5.18 -7.97 5.96
N GLU A 32 -4.38 -8.33 4.96
CA GLU A 32 -3.59 -9.58 4.93
C GLU A 32 -2.34 -9.51 5.82
N GLY A 33 -2.00 -8.33 6.37
CA GLY A 33 -0.77 -8.10 7.14
C GLY A 33 0.47 -7.84 6.28
N ASP A 34 0.33 -7.77 4.95
CA ASP A 34 1.40 -7.39 4.04
C ASP A 34 1.49 -5.86 3.92
N PHE A 35 2.00 -5.23 4.98
CA PHE A 35 2.07 -3.77 5.06
C PHE A 35 3.04 -3.16 4.04
N THR A 36 4.11 -3.88 3.68
CA THR A 36 5.04 -3.46 2.63
C THR A 36 4.34 -3.45 1.25
N GLY A 37 3.58 -4.50 0.94
CA GLY A 37 2.75 -4.57 -0.26
C GLY A 37 1.72 -3.45 -0.31
N ALA A 38 1.06 -3.17 0.80
CA ALA A 38 0.08 -2.09 0.92
C ALA A 38 0.69 -0.70 0.65
N VAL A 39 1.84 -0.39 1.26
CA VAL A 39 2.59 0.85 1.01
C VAL A 39 2.92 1.01 -0.48
N ASN A 40 3.41 -0.06 -1.12
CA ASN A 40 3.75 -0.02 -2.55
C ASN A 40 2.53 0.30 -3.43
N LEU A 41 1.37 -0.25 -3.07
CA LEU A 41 0.12 -0.05 -3.80
C LEU A 41 -0.45 1.36 -3.58
N TYR A 42 -0.38 1.89 -2.35
CA TYR A 42 -0.74 3.29 -2.08
C TYR A 42 0.15 4.28 -2.82
N LEU A 43 1.46 4.02 -2.92
CA LEU A 43 2.36 4.84 -3.73
C LEU A 43 2.01 4.79 -5.22
N LYS A 44 1.68 3.60 -5.76
CA LYS A 44 1.20 3.45 -7.15
C LYS A 44 -0.14 4.15 -7.40
N ALA A 45 -0.99 4.23 -6.38
CA ALA A 45 -2.25 4.95 -6.44
C ALA A 45 -2.09 6.48 -6.36
N GLY A 46 -0.87 6.99 -6.16
CA GLY A 46 -0.64 8.43 -5.95
C GLY A 46 -1.09 8.93 -4.57
N LEU A 47 -1.10 8.04 -3.57
CA LEU A 47 -1.51 8.33 -2.19
C LEU A 47 -0.31 8.24 -1.22
N PRO A 48 0.73 9.07 -1.39
CA PRO A 48 1.93 9.00 -0.55
C PRO A 48 1.66 9.36 0.91
N ALA A 49 0.67 10.21 1.19
CA ALA A 49 0.24 10.49 2.56
C ALA A 49 -0.29 9.23 3.26
N LYS A 50 -1.21 8.48 2.62
CA LYS A 50 -1.76 7.22 3.17
C LYS A 50 -0.64 6.19 3.40
N ALA A 51 0.31 6.11 2.46
CA ALA A 51 1.51 5.27 2.60
C ALA A 51 2.38 5.68 3.81
N ALA A 52 2.59 6.99 4.02
CA ALA A 52 3.33 7.51 5.17
C ALA A 52 2.64 7.20 6.49
N TRP A 53 1.32 7.44 6.59
CA TRP A 53 0.53 7.11 7.78
C TRP A 53 0.64 5.63 8.14
N LEU A 54 0.51 4.74 7.16
CA LEU A 54 0.68 3.31 7.39
C LEU A 54 2.10 2.97 7.88
N ALA A 55 3.14 3.52 7.23
CA ALA A 55 4.52 3.29 7.65
C ALA A 55 4.82 3.81 9.07
N MET A 56 4.26 4.95 9.46
CA MET A 56 4.40 5.50 10.81
C MET A 56 3.69 4.67 11.88
N SER A 57 2.66 3.91 11.51
CA SER A 57 1.95 3.01 12.43
C SER A 57 2.67 1.68 12.68
N ARG A 58 3.78 1.42 11.97
CA ARG A 58 4.50 0.13 11.99
C ARG A 58 6.01 0.37 12.13
N ASP A 59 6.57 0.03 13.28
CA ASP A 59 8.01 0.22 13.56
C ASP A 59 8.93 -0.44 12.53
N GLU A 60 8.53 -1.61 12.00
CA GLU A 60 9.28 -2.33 10.97
C GLU A 60 9.37 -1.57 9.64
N LEU A 61 8.31 -0.85 9.26
CA LEU A 61 8.29 -0.04 8.04
C LEU A 61 9.03 1.26 8.26
N LEU A 62 8.91 1.85 9.46
CA LEU A 62 9.61 3.07 9.84
C LEU A 62 11.13 2.87 9.88
N ALA A 63 11.59 1.69 10.31
CA ALA A 63 13.00 1.32 10.30
C ALA A 63 13.54 1.01 8.89
N SER A 64 12.66 0.79 7.90
CA SER A 64 13.06 0.46 6.53
C SER A 64 13.41 1.73 5.74
N HIS A 65 14.71 1.95 5.57
CA HIS A 65 15.21 3.10 4.80
C HIS A 65 14.69 3.11 3.35
N ASP A 66 14.52 1.96 2.71
CA ASP A 66 13.95 1.89 1.35
C ASP A 66 12.51 2.40 1.30
N VAL A 67 11.67 1.93 2.22
CA VAL A 67 10.26 2.31 2.32
C VAL A 67 10.14 3.82 2.56
N ILE A 68 10.87 4.34 3.54
CA ILE A 68 10.85 5.77 3.88
C ILE A 68 11.40 6.62 2.74
N SER A 69 12.47 6.20 2.07
CA SER A 69 13.03 6.92 0.92
C SER A 69 12.02 7.02 -0.22
N ARG A 70 11.31 5.93 -0.53
CA ARG A 70 10.30 5.89 -1.59
C ARG A 70 9.07 6.75 -1.26
N ILE A 71 8.61 6.72 -0.01
CA ILE A 71 7.52 7.58 0.47
C ILE A 71 7.95 9.05 0.38
N THR A 72 9.15 9.38 0.85
CA THR A 72 9.69 10.75 0.82
C THR A 72 9.80 11.27 -0.61
N ALA A 73 10.36 10.49 -1.53
CA ALA A 73 10.44 10.86 -2.94
C ALA A 73 9.05 11.10 -3.56
N ALA A 74 8.06 10.30 -3.20
CA ALA A 74 6.69 10.46 -3.70
C ALA A 74 5.99 11.70 -3.14
N LEU A 75 6.20 12.04 -1.85
CA LEU A 75 5.70 13.27 -1.23
C LEU A 75 6.30 14.52 -1.89
N ILE A 76 7.62 14.52 -2.08
CA ILE A 76 8.36 15.59 -2.76
C ILE A 76 7.82 15.80 -4.18
N LYS A 77 7.66 14.70 -4.93
CA LYS A 77 7.20 14.74 -6.33
C LYS A 77 5.74 15.18 -6.47
N GLY A 78 4.90 14.87 -5.50
CA GLY A 78 3.48 15.24 -5.52
C GLY A 78 3.18 16.66 -5.06
N GLU A 79 4.21 17.47 -4.74
CA GLU A 79 4.07 18.78 -4.10
C GLU A 79 3.23 18.75 -2.81
N PHE A 80 3.14 17.59 -2.14
CA PHE A 80 2.46 17.42 -0.85
C PHE A 80 3.33 17.96 0.31
N TYR A 81 3.79 19.20 0.18
CA TYR A 81 4.37 19.94 1.28
C TYR A 81 3.25 20.68 1.99
N GLU A 82 3.06 20.41 3.28
CA GLU A 82 2.37 21.39 4.12
C GLU A 82 3.23 22.67 4.10
N ARG A 83 2.62 23.78 3.66
CA ARG A 83 3.20 25.12 3.77
C ARG A 83 2.87 25.72 5.13
#